data_AF-A0A0S4J3C9-F1
#
_entry.id   AF-A0A0S4J3C9-F1
#
_cell.length_a   1.000
_cell.length_b   1.000
_cell.length_c   1.000
_cell.angle_alpha   90.00
_cell.angle_beta   90.00
_cell.angle_gamma   90.00
#
_symmetry.space_group_name_H-M   'P 1'
#
loop_
_entity.id
_entity.type
_entity.pdbx_description
1 polymer ?
#
loop_
_entity_poly.entity_id
_entity_poly.type
_entity_poly.pdbx_seq_one_letter_code
_entity_poly.pdbx_strand_id
1 'polypeptide(L)'
;MESTLVGVIQVDPHQLLEDGIRKELVQQITYELHNSIKFDIQKPITAEEFDKMLEGLARQLRGIQSCFEYIQDYVNVHGLRIWIEEFSRIVNFNVEMECNSFMQKKLYYWQSKYQSDSIPIPYFERASEKEAYSFLGRIVQNLLTMTDPRKCTYIPSLGSWYDMQSLKE
;
A
#
# COMPACT_ATOMS: atom_id res chain seq x y z
N MET A 1 -2.32 8.11 32.15
CA MET A 1 -1.93 6.90 32.90
C MET A 1 -0.55 7.16 33.48
N GLU A 2 -0.28 6.74 34.71
CA GLU A 2 1.04 6.93 35.32
C GLU A 2 2.02 5.87 34.80
N SER A 3 3.28 6.26 34.59
CA SER A 3 4.32 5.35 34.09
C SER A 3 4.54 4.19 35.06
N THR A 4 4.59 2.97 34.54
CA THR A 4 4.75 1.76 35.35
C THR A 4 6.16 1.21 35.20
N LEU A 5 6.83 0.91 36.31
CA LEU A 5 8.12 0.22 36.31
C LEU A 5 7.90 -1.28 36.15
N VAL A 6 8.37 -1.84 35.04
CA VAL A 6 8.40 -3.28 34.78
C VAL A 6 9.84 -3.75 34.92
N GLY A 7 10.20 -4.22 36.12
CA GLY A 7 11.57 -4.56 36.46
C GLY A 7 12.47 -3.31 36.51
N VAL A 8 13.41 -3.19 35.57
CA VAL A 8 14.33 -2.04 35.45
C VAL A 8 13.88 -1.04 34.37
N ILE A 9 12.83 -1.37 33.61
CA ILE A 9 12.37 -0.57 32.47
C ILE A 9 11.12 0.20 32.89
N GLN A 10 11.17 1.52 32.78
CA GLN A 10 10.01 2.38 32.94
C GLN A 10 9.21 2.35 31.63
N VAL A 11 7.96 1.92 31.71
CA VAL A 11 7.05 1.81 30.57
C VAL A 11 5.96 2.86 30.71
N ASP A 12 5.77 3.68 29.67
CA ASP A 12 4.60 4.54 29.55
C ASP A 12 3.46 3.74 28.87
N PRO A 13 2.37 3.42 29.60
CA PRO A 13 1.26 2.64 29.03
C PRO A 13 0.57 3.35 27.87
N HIS A 14 0.55 4.68 27.85
CA HIS A 14 -0.10 5.44 26.78
C HIS A 14 0.71 5.36 25.48
N GLN A 15 2.02 5.57 25.58
CA GLN A 15 2.93 5.41 24.45
C GLN A 15 2.94 3.97 23.91
N LEU A 16 2.94 2.96 24.79
CA LEU A 16 2.89 1.56 24.39
C LEU A 16 1.59 1.21 23.65
N LEU A 17 0.47 1.79 24.08
CA LEU A 17 -0.82 1.65 23.40
C LEU A 17 -0.78 2.33 22.02
N GLU A 18 -0.26 3.56 21.92
CA GLU A 18 -0.13 4.25 20.64
C GLU A 18 0.74 3.46 19.65
N ASP A 19 1.90 2.98 20.08
CA ASP A 19 2.80 2.17 19.25
C ASP A 19 2.12 0.86 18.81
N GLY A 20 1.37 0.21 19.71
CA GLY A 20 0.61 -0.99 19.39
C GLY A 20 -0.47 -0.75 18.34
N ILE A 21 -1.23 0.34 18.48
CA ILE A 21 -2.27 0.72 17.52
C ILE A 21 -1.64 1.08 16.17
N ARG A 22 -0.55 1.85 16.14
CA ARG A 22 0.19 2.16 14.90
C ARG A 22 0.68 0.90 14.20
N LYS A 23 1.22 -0.05 14.96
CA LYS A 23 1.70 -1.32 14.43
C LYS A 23 0.58 -2.15 13.80
N GLU A 24 -0.56 -2.26 14.48
CA GLU A 24 -1.72 -2.96 13.92
C GLU A 24 -2.23 -2.25 12.66
N LEU A 25 -2.32 -0.92 12.68
CA LEU A 25 -2.73 -0.13 11.51
C LEU A 25 -1.83 -0.40 10.29
N VAL A 26 -0.51 -0.35 10.50
CA VAL A 26 0.47 -0.61 9.44
C VAL A 26 0.33 -2.03 8.89
N GLN A 27 0.12 -3.01 9.77
CA GLN A 27 -0.08 -4.40 9.35
C GLN A 27 -1.35 -4.57 8.51
N GLN A 28 -2.49 -4.03 8.97
CA GLN A 28 -3.77 -4.13 8.27
C GLN A 28 -3.71 -3.45 6.90
N ILE A 29 -3.23 -2.20 6.82
CA ILE A 29 -3.10 -1.49 5.54
C ILE A 29 -2.20 -2.26 4.57
N THR A 30 -1.03 -2.70 5.04
CA THR A 30 -0.03 -3.36 4.18
C THR A 30 -0.55 -4.71 3.67
N TYR A 31 -1.28 -5.46 4.51
CA TYR A 31 -1.91 -6.73 4.14
C TYR A 31 -3.06 -6.53 3.13
N GLU A 32 -3.93 -5.55 3.36
CA GLU A 32 -5.03 -5.22 2.45
C GLU A 32 -4.51 -4.76 1.08
N LEU A 33 -3.49 -3.90 1.05
CA LEU A 33 -2.83 -3.47 -0.19
C LEU A 33 -2.23 -4.66 -0.95
N HIS A 34 -1.54 -5.56 -0.24
CA HIS A 34 -0.88 -6.70 -0.86
C HIS A 34 -1.88 -7.74 -1.40
N ASN A 35 -2.98 -8.00 -0.70
CA ASN A 35 -3.94 -9.03 -1.08
C ASN A 35 -5.00 -8.56 -2.07
N SER A 36 -5.46 -7.32 -1.95
CA SER A 36 -6.47 -6.77 -2.86
C SER A 36 -5.92 -6.59 -4.27
N ILE A 37 -4.63 -6.31 -4.42
CA ILE A 37 -3.96 -6.07 -5.70
C ILE A 37 -3.05 -7.26 -6.00
N LYS A 38 -3.67 -8.35 -6.47
CA LYS A 38 -2.98 -9.50 -7.05
C LYS A 38 -3.54 -9.71 -8.45
N PHE A 39 -2.67 -9.56 -9.44
CA PHE A 39 -3.02 -9.76 -10.84
C PHE A 39 -2.29 -10.98 -11.35
N ASP A 40 -3.02 -11.86 -12.04
CA ASP A 40 -2.40 -12.96 -12.75
C ASP A 40 -1.90 -12.45 -14.10
N ILE A 41 -0.59 -12.62 -14.35
CA ILE A 41 0.05 -12.20 -15.61
C ILE A 41 -0.56 -12.96 -16.80
N GLN A 42 -1.10 -14.17 -16.57
CA GLN A 42 -1.64 -15.01 -17.65
C GLN A 42 -3.04 -14.61 -18.09
N LYS A 43 -3.80 -13.90 -17.25
CA LYS A 43 -5.17 -13.51 -17.52
C LYS A 43 -5.28 -11.98 -17.50
N PRO A 44 -5.20 -11.30 -18.66
CA PRO A 44 -5.34 -9.85 -18.71
C PRO A 44 -6.73 -9.46 -18.22
N ILE A 45 -6.75 -8.51 -17.28
CA ILE A 45 -7.95 -8.04 -16.60
C ILE A 45 -8.55 -6.90 -17.43
N THR A 46 -9.88 -6.83 -17.49
CA THR A 46 -10.57 -5.72 -18.17
C THR A 46 -10.55 -4.45 -17.31
N ALA A 47 -10.73 -3.29 -17.94
CA ALA A 47 -10.79 -2.02 -17.21
C ALA A 47 -11.86 -2.01 -16.12
N GLU A 48 -13.04 -2.57 -16.40
CA GLU A 48 -14.15 -2.64 -15.44
C GLU A 48 -13.83 -3.50 -14.22
N GLU A 49 -13.14 -4.64 -14.41
CA GLU A 49 -12.73 -5.50 -13.30
C GLU A 49 -11.66 -4.82 -12.45
N PHE A 50 -10.71 -4.14 -13.10
CA PHE A 50 -9.67 -3.37 -12.41
C PHE A 50 -10.27 -2.23 -11.58
N ASP A 51 -11.21 -1.48 -12.14
CA ASP A 51 -11.92 -0.41 -11.43
C ASP A 51 -12.69 -0.95 -10.21
N LYS A 52 -13.41 -2.07 -10.36
CA LYS A 52 -14.10 -2.73 -9.24
C LYS A 52 -13.14 -3.15 -8.13
N MET A 53 -11.95 -3.64 -8.48
CA MET A 53 -10.93 -4.00 -7.48
C MET A 53 -10.40 -2.77 -6.75
N LEU A 54 -10.14 -1.67 -7.45
CA LEU A 54 -9.70 -0.41 -6.84
C LEU A 54 -10.79 0.20 -5.95
N GLU A 55 -12.06 0.16 -6.36
CA GLU A 55 -13.18 0.59 -5.53
C GLU A 55 -13.32 -0.28 -4.27
N GLY A 56 -13.12 -1.58 -4.40
CA GLY A 56 -13.10 -2.52 -3.28
C GLY A 56 -12.02 -2.16 -2.27
N LEU A 57 -10.79 -1.96 -2.73
CA LEU A 57 -9.66 -1.55 -1.89
C LEU A 57 -9.92 -0.18 -1.23
N ALA A 58 -10.41 0.80 -1.99
CA ALA A 58 -10.74 2.12 -1.47
C ALA A 58 -11.80 2.03 -0.36
N ARG A 59 -12.78 1.14 -0.49
CA ARG A 59 -13.80 0.89 0.53
C ARG A 59 -13.18 0.30 1.81
N GLN A 60 -12.27 -0.68 1.68
CA GLN A 60 -11.58 -1.26 2.83
C GLN A 60 -10.71 -0.23 3.55
N LEU A 61 -9.88 0.51 2.82
CA LEU A 61 -9.01 1.54 3.40
C LEU A 61 -9.81 2.66 4.09
N ARG A 62 -10.93 3.11 3.49
CA ARG A 62 -11.84 4.06 4.14
C ARG A 62 -12.45 3.46 5.40
N GLY A 63 -12.81 2.17 5.39
CA GLY A 63 -13.30 1.47 6.58
C GLY A 63 -12.29 1.54 7.73
N ILE A 64 -11.02 1.22 7.45
CA ILE A 64 -9.92 1.31 8.43
C ILE A 64 -9.77 2.75 8.94
N GLN A 65 -9.75 3.74 8.03
CA GLN A 65 -9.67 5.15 8.41
C GLN A 65 -10.83 5.57 9.33
N SER A 66 -12.08 5.21 8.99
CA SER A 66 -13.26 5.54 9.80
C SER A 66 -13.24 4.86 11.17
N CYS A 67 -12.76 3.62 11.27
CA CYS A 67 -12.54 2.97 12.56
C CYS A 67 -11.54 3.75 13.41
N PHE A 68 -10.49 4.29 12.80
CA PHE A 68 -9.48 5.08 13.49
C PHE A 68 -10.01 6.43 13.97
N GLU A 69 -10.82 7.10 13.14
CA GLU A 69 -11.54 8.33 13.51
C GLU A 69 -12.51 8.08 14.68
N TYR A 70 -13.12 6.90 14.75
CA TYR A 70 -14.02 6.54 15.84
C TYR A 70 -13.28 6.34 17.17
N ILE A 71 -12.14 5.65 17.18
CA ILE A 71 -11.42 5.34 18.44
C ILE A 71 -10.58 6.51 18.98
N GLN A 72 -10.33 7.56 18.18
CA GLN A 72 -9.38 8.62 18.50
C GLN A 72 -9.70 9.32 19.83
N ASP A 73 -10.98 9.57 20.12
CA ASP A 73 -11.43 10.26 21.33
C ASP A 73 -11.35 9.34 22.56
N TYR A 74 -11.52 8.03 22.38
CA TYR A 74 -11.44 7.05 23.46
C TYR A 74 -10.00 6.80 23.92
N VAL A 75 -9.06 6.82 23.00
CA VAL A 75 -7.64 6.55 23.26
C VAL A 75 -6.83 7.84 23.47
N ASN A 76 -7.44 9.00 23.19
CA ASN A 76 -6.82 10.31 23.24
C ASN A 76 -5.53 10.35 22.40
N VAL A 77 -5.67 10.02 21.10
CA VAL A 77 -4.58 10.04 20.11
C VAL A 77 -5.02 10.78 18.86
N HIS A 78 -4.06 11.35 18.12
CA HIS A 78 -4.36 12.04 16.87
C HIS A 78 -4.53 11.06 15.70
N GLY A 79 -5.70 10.43 15.61
CA GLY A 79 -5.96 9.33 14.66
C GLY A 79 -5.67 9.69 13.19
N LEU A 80 -6.17 10.84 12.72
CA LEU A 80 -5.92 11.29 11.34
C LEU A 80 -4.45 11.54 11.05
N ARG A 81 -3.71 12.08 12.03
CA ARG A 81 -2.27 12.33 11.90
C ARG A 81 -1.51 11.01 11.75
N ILE A 82 -1.80 10.05 12.63
CA ILE A 82 -1.22 8.70 12.58
C ILE A 82 -1.51 8.06 11.22
N TRP A 83 -2.75 8.13 10.74
CA TRP A 83 -3.13 7.60 9.43
C TRP A 83 -2.26 8.18 8.31
N ILE A 84 -2.12 9.50 8.23
CA ILE A 84 -1.34 10.15 7.16
C ILE A 84 0.15 9.80 7.27
N GLU A 85 0.72 9.83 8.47
CA GLU A 85 2.13 9.48 8.72
C GLU A 85 2.41 8.03 8.29
N GLU A 86 1.63 7.08 8.78
CA GLU A 86 1.86 5.66 8.52
C GLU A 86 1.52 5.27 7.06
N PHE A 87 0.44 5.81 6.48
CA PHE A 87 0.09 5.53 5.09
C PHE A 87 1.15 6.07 4.13
N SER A 88 1.63 7.30 4.35
CA SER A 88 2.73 7.88 3.57
C SER A 88 4.00 7.05 3.72
N ARG A 89 4.32 6.60 4.94
CA ARG A 89 5.48 5.74 5.21
C ARG A 89 5.40 4.42 4.43
N ILE A 90 4.24 3.77 4.42
CA ILE A 90 3.99 2.52 3.67
C ILE A 90 4.14 2.75 2.16
N VAL A 91 3.51 3.78 1.61
CA VAL A 91 3.58 4.07 0.16
C VAL A 91 5.03 4.31 -0.25
N ASN A 92 5.75 5.15 0.48
CA ASN A 92 7.13 5.47 0.13
C ASN A 92 8.08 4.26 0.29
N PHE A 93 7.87 3.41 1.31
CA PHE A 93 8.60 2.14 1.45
C PHE A 93 8.40 1.26 0.22
N ASN A 94 7.16 1.07 -0.23
CA ASN A 94 6.85 0.25 -1.39
C ASN A 94 7.45 0.83 -2.69
N VAL A 95 7.42 2.15 -2.87
CA VAL A 95 8.09 2.83 -3.99
C VAL A 95 9.59 2.54 -3.98
N GLU A 96 10.24 2.67 -2.83
CA GLU A 96 11.68 2.39 -2.70
C GLU A 96 12.01 0.93 -3.05
N MET A 97 11.17 -0.01 -2.62
CA MET A 97 11.30 -1.43 -2.98
C MET A 97 11.14 -1.66 -4.49
N GLU A 98 10.22 -0.99 -5.18
CA GLU A 98 10.08 -1.11 -6.64
C GLU A 98 11.24 -0.48 -7.40
N CYS A 99 11.77 0.65 -6.90
CA CYS A 99 12.93 1.30 -7.49
C CYS A 99 14.17 0.41 -7.51
N ASN A 100 14.25 -0.61 -6.65
CA ASN A 100 15.31 -1.62 -6.72
C ASN A 100 15.42 -2.28 -8.09
N SER A 101 14.34 -2.38 -8.87
CA SER A 101 14.40 -2.89 -10.24
C SER A 101 15.41 -2.12 -11.11
N PHE A 102 15.53 -0.80 -10.90
CA PHE A 102 16.38 0.10 -11.68
C PHE A 102 17.77 0.34 -11.07
N MET A 103 17.99 -0.05 -9.81
CA MET A 103 19.26 0.18 -9.11
C MET A 103 20.27 -0.94 -9.37
N GLN A 104 21.55 -0.57 -9.52
CA GLN A 104 22.67 -1.51 -9.62
C GLN A 104 22.94 -2.18 -8.27
N LYS A 105 23.05 -1.38 -7.19
CA LYS A 105 23.13 -1.88 -5.83
C LYS A 105 21.72 -1.98 -5.27
N LYS A 106 21.26 -3.20 -5.00
CA LYS A 106 19.93 -3.43 -4.42
C LYS A 106 19.91 -2.95 -2.96
N LEU A 107 18.85 -2.25 -2.60
CA LEU A 107 18.56 -1.84 -1.23
C LEU A 107 17.66 -2.89 -0.59
N TYR A 108 18.09 -3.46 0.53
CA TYR A 108 17.32 -4.47 1.23
C TYR A 108 16.22 -3.82 2.10
N TYR A 109 15.11 -4.52 2.31
CA TYR A 109 13.94 -3.97 3.02
C TYR A 109 14.26 -3.43 4.42
N TRP A 110 15.15 -4.09 5.16
CA TRP A 110 15.58 -3.66 6.50
C TRP A 110 16.49 -2.43 6.50
N GLN A 111 17.06 -2.08 5.34
CA GLN A 111 17.90 -0.88 5.17
C GLN A 111 17.09 0.33 4.70
N SER A 112 15.79 0.16 4.43
CA SER A 112 14.93 1.24 4.01
C SER A 112 14.84 2.31 5.10
N LYS A 113 14.93 3.58 4.70
CA LYS A 113 14.73 4.73 5.62
C LYS A 113 13.31 4.82 6.20
N TYR A 114 12.35 4.12 5.59
CA TYR A 114 10.96 4.07 6.04
C TYR A 114 10.69 2.92 7.00
N GLN A 115 11.66 2.00 7.15
CA GLN A 115 11.56 0.91 8.11
C GLN A 115 11.85 1.43 9.52
N SER A 116 11.04 0.98 10.47
CA SER A 116 11.18 1.29 11.89
C SER A 116 11.34 0.00 12.69
N ASP A 117 12.19 0.02 13.71
CA ASP A 117 12.42 -1.13 14.59
C ASP A 117 11.21 -1.39 15.51
N SER A 118 10.53 -0.35 15.98
CA SER A 118 9.35 -0.47 16.85
C SER A 118 8.08 -0.85 16.06
N ILE A 119 7.94 -0.26 14.87
CA ILE A 119 6.74 -0.38 14.02
C ILE A 119 7.18 -0.81 12.60
N PRO A 120 7.58 -2.08 12.42
CA PRO A 120 8.07 -2.57 11.14
C PRO A 120 6.95 -2.63 10.11
N ILE A 121 7.26 -2.23 8.87
CA ILE A 121 6.36 -2.45 7.73
C ILE A 121 6.53 -3.92 7.30
N PRO A 122 5.43 -4.70 7.17
CA PRO A 122 5.50 -6.04 6.64
C PRO A 122 6.08 -6.04 5.23
N TYR A 123 7.08 -6.87 5.00
CA TYR A 123 7.63 -7.11 3.68
C TYR A 123 7.16 -8.47 3.17
N PHE A 124 6.68 -8.50 1.93
CA PHE A 124 6.24 -9.73 1.28
C PHE A 124 7.28 -10.14 0.24
N GLU A 125 7.80 -11.36 0.38
CA GLU A 125 8.73 -11.90 -0.59
C GLU A 125 8.06 -12.15 -1.94
N ARG A 126 8.81 -11.96 -3.01
CA ARG A 126 8.33 -12.21 -4.38
C ARG A 126 8.31 -13.71 -4.64
N ALA A 127 7.24 -14.22 -5.26
CA ALA A 127 7.18 -15.62 -5.65
C ALA A 127 8.09 -15.91 -6.87
N SER A 128 8.33 -14.89 -7.71
CA SER A 128 9.20 -14.99 -8.89
C SER A 128 9.96 -13.69 -9.15
N GLU A 129 11.11 -13.76 -9.81
CA GLU A 129 11.88 -12.57 -10.21
C GLU A 129 11.10 -11.64 -11.17
N LYS A 130 10.14 -12.20 -11.92
CA LYS A 130 9.28 -11.45 -12.83
C LYS A 130 8.13 -10.74 -12.13
N GLU A 131 7.83 -11.12 -10.89
CA GLU A 131 6.78 -10.49 -10.11
C GLU A 131 7.26 -9.14 -9.58
N ALA A 132 6.36 -8.16 -9.53
CA ALA A 132 6.65 -6.87 -8.92
C ALA A 132 6.96 -7.02 -7.41
N TYR A 133 7.70 -6.07 -6.84
CA TYR A 133 8.06 -6.09 -5.43
C TYR A 133 6.88 -5.79 -4.50
N SER A 134 5.88 -5.06 -4.99
CA SER A 134 4.79 -4.48 -4.22
C SER A 134 3.50 -4.37 -5.04
N PHE A 135 2.43 -3.94 -4.36
CA PHE A 135 1.16 -3.62 -5.00
C PHE A 135 1.30 -2.51 -6.07
N LEU A 136 2.22 -1.56 -5.90
CA LEU A 136 2.42 -0.45 -6.84
C LEU A 136 2.97 -0.95 -8.17
N GLY A 137 3.98 -1.82 -8.15
CA GLY A 137 4.51 -2.40 -9.38
C GLY A 137 3.48 -3.28 -10.07
N ARG A 138 2.63 -4.00 -9.32
CA ARG A 138 1.49 -4.74 -9.89
C ARG A 138 0.50 -3.82 -10.60
N ILE A 139 0.15 -2.68 -10.00
CA ILE A 139 -0.70 -1.65 -10.66
C ILE A 139 -0.05 -1.16 -11.95
N VAL A 140 1.22 -0.75 -11.89
CA VAL A 140 1.94 -0.21 -13.05
C VAL A 140 2.03 -1.24 -14.17
N GLN A 141 2.39 -2.49 -13.85
CA GLN A 141 2.44 -3.57 -14.83
C GLN A 141 1.07 -3.81 -15.49
N ASN A 142 -0.01 -3.79 -14.71
CA ASN A 142 -1.35 -3.94 -15.27
C ASN A 142 -1.73 -2.76 -16.17
N LEU A 143 -1.47 -1.52 -15.73
CA LEU A 143 -1.72 -0.31 -16.52
C LEU A 143 -0.94 -0.33 -17.84
N LEU A 144 0.35 -0.72 -17.82
CA LEU A 144 1.16 -0.86 -19.02
C LEU A 144 0.61 -1.95 -19.97
N THR A 145 0.08 -3.03 -19.42
CA THR A 145 -0.55 -4.10 -20.22
C THR A 145 -1.85 -3.64 -20.85
N MET A 146 -2.66 -2.88 -20.11
CA MET A 146 -3.92 -2.29 -20.60
C MET A 146 -3.69 -1.16 -21.60
N THR A 147 -2.57 -0.44 -21.50
CA THR A 147 -2.21 0.68 -22.38
C THR A 147 -1.20 0.27 -23.46
N ASP A 148 -1.14 -1.02 -23.81
CA ASP A 148 -0.27 -1.52 -24.88
C ASP A 148 -0.60 -0.77 -26.19
N PRO A 149 0.35 -0.02 -26.79
CA PRO A 149 0.11 0.76 -28.01
C PRO A 149 -0.30 -0.09 -29.22
N ARG A 150 -0.12 -1.42 -29.16
CA ARG A 150 -0.60 -2.34 -30.19
C ARG A 150 -2.10 -2.55 -30.17
N LYS A 151 -2.74 -2.34 -29.02
CA LYS A 151 -4.17 -2.58 -28.78
C LYS A 151 -4.93 -1.30 -28.48
N CYS A 152 -4.28 -0.33 -27.86
CA CYS A 152 -4.92 0.89 -27.37
C CYS A 152 -4.30 2.14 -27.99
N THR A 153 -5.14 3.16 -28.20
CA THR A 153 -4.74 4.48 -28.69
C THR A 153 -5.12 5.53 -27.65
N TYR A 154 -4.19 6.44 -27.35
CA TYR A 154 -4.46 7.61 -26.53
C TYR A 154 -5.12 8.71 -27.37
N ILE A 155 -6.25 9.23 -26.91
CA ILE A 155 -6.97 10.32 -27.58
C ILE A 155 -6.78 11.61 -26.75
N PRO A 156 -5.94 12.56 -27.20
CA PRO A 156 -5.63 13.77 -26.42
C PRO A 156 -6.84 14.65 -26.12
N SER A 157 -7.86 14.67 -26.99
CA SER A 157 -9.07 15.48 -26.79
C SER A 157 -9.94 14.98 -25.64
N LEU A 158 -9.87 13.68 -25.32
CA LEU A 158 -10.64 13.05 -24.25
C LEU A 158 -9.79 12.77 -23.00
N GLY A 159 -8.46 12.85 -23.13
CA GLY A 159 -7.54 12.61 -22.03
C GLY A 159 -7.47 11.16 -21.56
N SER A 160 -7.91 10.20 -22.40
CA SER A 160 -8.08 8.79 -22.04
C SER A 160 -7.60 7.83 -23.12
N TRP A 161 -7.37 6.58 -22.72
CA TRP A 161 -6.98 5.47 -23.60
C TRP A 161 -8.21 4.70 -24.04
N TYR A 162 -8.26 4.34 -25.32
CA TYR A 162 -9.33 3.54 -25.93
C TYR A 162 -8.75 2.32 -26.63
N ASP A 163 -9.44 1.20 -26.54
CA ASP A 163 -9.14 0.01 -27.32
C ASP A 163 -9.45 0.28 -28.81
N MET A 164 -8.57 -0.15 -29.71
CA MET A 164 -8.80 -0.06 -31.15
C MET A 164 -10.02 -0.90 -31.59
N GLN A 165 -10.42 -1.90 -30.81
CA GLN A 165 -11.63 -2.70 -31.08
C GLN A 165 -12.91 -1.93 -30.78
N SER A 166 -12.95 -1.11 -29.72
CA SER A 166 -14.14 -0.33 -29.35
C SER A 166 -14.34 0.90 -30.23
N LEU A 167 -13.33 1.27 -31.03
CA LEU A 167 -13.39 2.35 -32.02
C LEU A 167 -13.87 1.91 -33.41
N LYS A 168 -14.11 0.62 -33.64
CA LYS A 168 -14.67 0.12 -34.91
C LYS A 168 -16.20 0.18 -34.84
N GLU A 169 -16.80 0.96 -35.74
CA GLU A 169 -18.24 0.93 -36.04
C GLU A 169 -18.69 -0.45 -36.55
#